data_AF-A0A351EZD8-F1
#
_entry.id   AF-A0A351EZD8-F1
#
_cell.length_a   1.000
_cell.length_b   1.000
_cell.length_c   1.000
_cell.angle_alpha   90.00
_cell.angle_beta   90.00
_cell.angle_gamma   90.00
#
_symmetry.space_group_name_H-M   'P 1'
#
loop_
_entity.id
_entity.type
_entity.pdbx_description
1 polymer ?
#
loop_
_entity_poly.entity_id
_entity_poly.type
_entity_poly.pdbx_seq_one_letter_code
_entity_poly.pdbx_strand_id
1 'polypeptide(L)'
;MSIPLLEMITSSSSGAVVKAVYAGNIARVMQISDNNIMVLINHGEYFTVYSKLAEVHVTQGQSVEAGQSVGSLVSSGDAVLHFQIWKDKTKLDPEQWLRKPYR
;
A
#
# COMPACT_ATOMS: atom_id res chain seq x y z
N MET A 1 22.79 13.63 -1.99
CA MET A 1 21.89 14.08 -0.91
C MET A 1 20.74 13.08 -0.86
N SER A 2 20.79 12.10 0.04
CA SER A 2 19.73 11.09 0.17
C SER A 2 18.53 11.72 0.85
N ILE A 3 17.43 11.82 0.12
CA ILE A 3 16.13 12.16 0.68
C ILE A 3 15.74 11.00 1.60
N PRO A 4 15.37 11.23 2.87
CA PRO A 4 14.80 10.16 3.69
C PRO A 4 13.49 9.72 3.01
N LEU A 5 13.45 8.48 2.52
CA LEU A 5 12.27 7.91 1.87
C LEU A 5 11.18 7.65 2.94
N LEU A 6 10.41 8.69 3.24
CA LEU A 6 9.16 8.60 4.01
C LEU A 6 8.02 7.93 3.22
N GLU A 7 8.35 7.44 2.02
CA GLU A 7 7.50 6.76 1.07
C GLU A 7 8.37 5.82 0.24
N MET A 8 7.85 4.63 -0.08
CA MET A 8 8.52 3.69 -0.96
C MET A 8 7.80 3.67 -2.30
N ILE A 9 8.55 3.90 -3.37
CA ILE A 9 8.10 3.79 -4.74
C ILE A 9 8.77 2.54 -5.32
N THR A 10 8.01 1.49 -5.60
CA THR A 10 8.56 0.26 -6.18
C THR A 10 7.91 -0.02 -7.53
N SER A 11 8.73 -0.33 -8.52
CA SER A 11 8.26 -0.97 -9.74
C SER A 11 7.98 -2.45 -9.46
N SER A 12 7.00 -3.01 -10.15
CA SER A 12 6.66 -4.43 -10.08
C SER A 12 6.26 -4.94 -11.47
N SER A 13 5.94 -6.22 -11.58
CA SER A 13 5.38 -6.77 -12.81
C SER A 13 4.05 -6.08 -13.16
N SER A 14 3.78 -5.90 -14.44
CA SER A 14 2.48 -5.41 -14.91
C SER A 14 1.33 -6.22 -14.33
N GLY A 15 0.30 -5.54 -13.81
CA GLY A 15 -0.84 -6.19 -13.19
C GLY A 15 -0.55 -6.84 -11.83
N ALA A 16 0.60 -6.53 -11.19
CA ALA A 16 0.97 -7.14 -9.93
C ALA A 16 -0.12 -6.97 -8.87
N VAL A 17 -0.44 -8.07 -8.20
CA VAL A 17 -1.35 -8.07 -7.06
C VAL A 17 -0.66 -7.41 -5.87
N VAL A 18 -1.30 -6.40 -5.30
CA VAL A 18 -0.86 -5.72 -4.09
C VAL A 18 -1.58 -6.36 -2.90
N LYS A 19 -0.81 -6.66 -1.85
CA LYS A 19 -1.28 -7.35 -0.65
C LYS A 19 -1.09 -6.49 0.59
N ALA A 20 -1.99 -6.62 1.55
CA ALA A 20 -1.85 -5.98 2.86
C ALA A 20 -0.61 -6.52 3.58
N VAL A 21 0.27 -5.64 4.06
CA VAL A 21 1.49 -6.07 4.78
C VAL A 21 1.16 -6.68 6.16
N TYR A 22 0.05 -6.26 6.76
CA TYR A 22 -0.44 -6.72 8.06
C TYR A 22 -1.96 -6.76 8.09
N ALA A 23 -2.53 -7.51 9.04
CA ALA A 23 -3.97 -7.53 9.27
C ALA A 23 -4.45 -6.17 9.79
N GLY A 24 -5.66 -5.75 9.42
CA GLY A 24 -6.20 -4.44 9.80
C GLY A 24 -7.59 -4.18 9.23
N ASN A 25 -8.05 -2.94 9.35
CA ASN A 25 -9.34 -2.50 8.81
C ASN A 25 -9.14 -1.44 7.73
N ILE A 26 -9.85 -1.55 6.62
CA ILE A 26 -9.82 -0.55 5.55
C ILE A 26 -10.46 0.74 6.05
N ALA A 27 -9.63 1.73 6.36
CA ALA A 27 -10.07 3.02 6.88
C ALA A 27 -10.62 3.91 5.76
N ARG A 28 -10.07 3.79 4.54
CA ARG A 28 -10.52 4.57 3.38
C ARG A 28 -10.13 3.88 2.06
N VAL A 29 -11.03 3.96 1.09
CA VAL A 29 -10.74 3.71 -0.33
C VAL A 29 -11.10 4.98 -1.09
N MET A 30 -10.19 5.52 -1.89
CA MET A 30 -10.37 6.81 -2.55
C MET A 30 -9.76 6.81 -3.94
N GLN A 31 -10.57 7.14 -4.95
CA GLN A 31 -10.08 7.38 -6.30
C GLN A 31 -9.48 8.79 -6.38
N ILE A 32 -8.18 8.87 -6.68
CA ILE A 32 -7.44 10.14 -6.84
C ILE A 32 -7.53 10.62 -8.29
N SER A 33 -7.34 9.69 -9.23
CA SER A 33 -7.46 9.90 -10.69
C SER A 33 -7.69 8.55 -11.38
N ASP A 34 -7.78 8.55 -12.71
CA ASP A 34 -7.77 7.31 -13.49
C ASP A 34 -6.53 6.48 -13.16
N ASN A 35 -6.71 5.18 -12.94
CA ASN A 35 -5.68 4.22 -12.53
C ASN A 35 -4.87 4.63 -11.27
N ASN A 36 -5.45 5.47 -10.41
CA ASN A 36 -4.83 5.84 -9.15
C ASN A 36 -5.87 5.82 -8.03
N ILE A 37 -6.10 4.62 -7.52
CA ILE A 37 -6.90 4.38 -6.34
C ILE A 37 -5.96 4.24 -5.14
N MET A 38 -6.33 4.87 -4.04
CA MET A 38 -5.65 4.79 -2.76
C MET A 38 -6.46 3.93 -1.79
N VAL A 39 -5.78 3.01 -1.11
CA VAL A 39 -6.30 2.23 0.01
C VAL A 39 -5.50 2.60 1.26
N LEU A 40 -6.20 3.01 2.31
CA LEU A 40 -5.64 3.27 3.64
C LEU A 40 -6.12 2.17 4.60
N ILE A 41 -5.18 1.48 5.23
CA ILE A 41 -5.47 0.41 6.19
C ILE A 41 -5.01 0.85 7.58
N ASN A 42 -5.89 0.71 8.56
CA ASN A 42 -5.63 0.94 9.97
C ASN A 42 -5.27 -0.40 10.66
N HIS A 43 -4.11 -0.44 11.30
CA HIS A 43 -3.56 -1.58 12.04
C HIS A 43 -3.49 -1.32 13.56
N GLY A 44 -4.24 -0.34 14.07
CA GLY A 44 -4.17 0.14 15.45
C GLY A 44 -3.44 1.49 15.53
N GLU A 45 -2.24 1.51 16.12
CA GLU A 45 -1.41 2.74 16.18
C GLU A 45 -0.78 3.09 14.82
N TYR A 46 -0.82 2.16 13.86
CA TYR A 46 -0.15 2.28 12.57
C TYR A 46 -1.16 2.29 11.42
N PHE A 47 -0.82 3.04 10.38
CA PHE A 47 -1.54 3.08 9.12
C PHE A 47 -0.62 2.72 7.97
N THR A 48 -1.14 2.02 6.97
CA THR A 48 -0.44 1.80 5.70
C THR A 48 -1.25 2.37 4.54
N VAL A 49 -0.56 3.03 3.61
CA VAL A 49 -1.13 3.62 2.40
C VAL A 49 -0.63 2.85 1.20
N TYR A 50 -1.54 2.40 0.34
CA TYR A 50 -1.26 1.82 -0.97
C TYR A 50 -1.90 2.71 -2.01
N SER A 51 -1.14 3.27 -2.94
CA SER A 51 -1.64 4.16 -3.98
C SER A 51 -1.04 3.85 -5.34
N LYS A 52 -1.58 4.47 -6.39
CA LYS A 52 -1.39 4.06 -7.80
C LYS A 52 -1.92 2.66 -8.11
N LEU A 53 -2.96 2.23 -7.39
CA LEU A 53 -3.68 1.01 -7.72
C LEU A 53 -4.59 1.29 -8.92
N ALA A 54 -4.58 0.39 -9.90
CA ALA A 54 -5.48 0.42 -11.04
C ALA A 54 -6.88 -0.07 -10.64
N GLU A 55 -6.92 -1.16 -9.88
CA GLU A 55 -8.16 -1.75 -9.36
C GLU A 55 -8.03 -2.07 -7.88
N VAL A 56 -9.15 -2.05 -7.17
CA VAL A 56 -9.25 -2.36 -5.75
C VAL A 56 -10.41 -3.32 -5.53
N HIS A 57 -10.21 -4.34 -4.71
CA HIS A 57 -11.20 -5.39 -4.42
C HIS A 57 -11.68 -5.38 -2.98
N VAL A 58 -11.43 -4.29 -2.25
CA VAL A 58 -11.83 -4.10 -0.85
C VAL A 58 -12.65 -2.82 -0.70
N THR A 59 -13.45 -2.75 0.36
CA THR A 59 -14.30 -1.59 0.67
C THR A 59 -14.01 -1.01 2.04
N GLN A 60 -14.35 0.26 2.24
CA GLN A 60 -14.19 0.91 3.55
C GLN A 60 -14.97 0.17 4.64
N GLY A 61 -14.34 -0.03 5.79
CA GLY A 61 -14.90 -0.79 6.93
C GLY A 61 -14.60 -2.29 6.88
N GLN A 62 -14.12 -2.82 5.76
CA GLN A 62 -13.74 -4.24 5.64
C GLN A 62 -12.49 -4.56 6.48
N SER A 63 -12.48 -5.70 7.17
CA SER A 63 -11.27 -6.26 7.77
C SER A 63 -10.48 -7.07 6.75
N VAL A 64 -9.15 -6.99 6.83
CA VAL A 64 -8.22 -7.75 5.98
C VAL A 64 -7.19 -8.49 6.81
N GLU A 65 -6.77 -9.65 6.33
CA GLU A 65 -5.65 -10.40 6.90
C GLU A 65 -4.30 -9.98 6.31
N ALA A 66 -3.21 -10.31 7.00
CA ALA A 66 -1.88 -10.13 6.44
C ALA A 66 -1.70 -11.00 5.19
N GLY A 67 -1.23 -10.40 4.09
CA GLY A 67 -1.07 -11.06 2.80
C GLY A 67 -2.35 -11.13 1.97
N GLN A 68 -3.49 -10.65 2.46
CA GLN A 68 -4.73 -10.57 1.69
C GLN A 68 -4.58 -9.57 0.53
N SER A 69 -5.09 -9.94 -0.64
CA SER A 69 -5.13 -9.04 -1.81
C SER A 69 -6.00 -7.82 -1.52
N VAL A 70 -5.48 -6.63 -1.84
CA VAL A 70 -6.22 -5.36 -1.71
C VAL A 70 -6.53 -4.74 -3.07
N GLY A 71 -5.73 -5.03 -4.10
CA GLY A 71 -5.87 -4.47 -5.43
C GLY A 71 -4.74 -4.88 -6.36
N SER A 72 -4.64 -4.21 -7.50
CA SER A 72 -3.63 -4.48 -8.52
C SER A 72 -3.03 -3.20 -9.09
N LEU A 73 -1.79 -3.29 -9.57
CA LEU A 73 -1.15 -2.23 -10.34
C LEU A 73 -1.60 -2.25 -11.81
N VAL A 74 -1.30 -1.19 -12.55
CA VAL A 74 -1.57 -1.14 -13.99
C VAL A 74 -0.93 -2.30 -14.75
N SER A 75 -1.66 -2.86 -15.71
CA SER A 75 -1.22 -3.96 -16.58
C SER A 75 -0.46 -3.50 -17.83
N SER A 76 -0.42 -2.19 -18.08
CA SER A 76 0.31 -1.58 -19.18
C SER A 76 1.05 -0.33 -18.69
N GLY A 77 2.26 -0.10 -19.24
CA GLY A 77 3.13 0.99 -18.79
C GLY A 77 3.81 0.70 -17.45
N ASP A 78 4.05 1.76 -16.68
CA ASP A 78 4.84 1.69 -15.44
C ASP A 78 4.00 1.23 -14.25
N ALA A 79 4.07 -0.07 -13.95
CA ALA A 79 3.47 -0.68 -12.77
C ALA A 79 4.23 -0.28 -11.50
N VAL A 80 3.87 0.88 -10.94
CA VAL A 80 4.53 1.47 -9.78
C VAL A 80 3.57 1.52 -8.59
N LEU A 81 3.94 0.86 -7.49
CA LEU A 81 3.27 1.00 -6.21
C LEU A 81 3.88 2.17 -5.45
N HIS A 82 3.04 3.05 -4.92
CA HIS A 82 3.43 4.02 -3.92
C HIS A 82 2.90 3.59 -2.55
N PHE A 83 3.82 3.22 -1.66
CA PHE A 83 3.57 2.66 -0.34
C PHE A 83 4.09 3.59 0.77
N GLN A 84 3.30 3.76 1.84
CA GLN A 84 3.71 4.55 3.02
C GLN A 84 3.27 3.86 4.31
N ILE A 85 3.99 4.14 5.40
CA ILE A 85 3.65 3.68 6.75
C ILE A 85 3.64 4.88 7.68
N TRP A 86 2.55 5.07 8.40
CA TRP A 86 2.39 6.16 9.35
C TRP A 86 2.16 5.59 10.75
N LYS A 87 2.72 6.22 11.78
CA LYS A 87 2.31 6.06 13.17
C LYS A 87 1.68 7.36 13.62
N ASP A 88 0.40 7.32 13.98
CA ASP A 88 -0.43 8.51 14.16
C ASP A 88 -0.39 9.46 12.94
N LYS A 89 0.32 10.59 13.06
CA LYS A 89 0.51 11.59 11.99
C LYS A 89 1.95 11.62 11.45
N THR A 90 2.82 10.74 11.93
CA THR A 90 4.24 10.72 11.60
C THR A 90 4.51 9.64 10.56
N LYS A 91 5.10 10.03 9.42
CA LYS A 91 5.56 9.07 8.40
C LYS A 91 6.80 8.33 8.92
N LEU A 92 6.83 7.02 8.70
CA LEU A 92 7.93 6.13 9.07
C LEU A 92 8.64 5.61 7.81
N ASP A 93 9.86 5.13 8.01
CA ASP A 93 10.63 4.42 6.98
C ASP A 93 9.98 3.05 6.69
N PRO A 94 9.48 2.81 5.47
CA PRO A 94 8.83 1.55 5.11
C PRO A 94 9.77 0.34 5.13
N GLU A 95 11.08 0.51 4.93
CA GLU A 95 12.05 -0.58 4.87
C GLU A 95 12.15 -1.34 6.20
N GLN A 96 11.86 -0.67 7.32
CA GLN A 96 11.89 -1.29 8.64
C GLN A 96 10.73 -2.29 8.86
N TRP A 97 9.66 -2.16 8.08
CA TRP A 97 8.44 -2.96 8.20
C TRP A 97 8.31 -4.05 7.15
N LEU A 98 8.97 -3.86 6.01
CA LEU A 98 9.11 -4.92 5.03
C LEU A 98 10.05 -5.96 5.62
N ARG A 99 9.47 -7.05 6.15
CA ARG A 99 10.23 -8.23 6.57
C ARG A 99 11.24 -8.55 5.46
N LYS A 100 12.54 -8.43 5.77
CA LYS A 100 13.59 -9.04 4.94
C LYS A 100 13.17 -10.49 4.71
N PRO A 101 13.16 -11.00 3.47
CA PRO A 101 12.92 -12.42 3.28
C PRO A 101 13.98 -13.15 4.10
N TYR A 102 13.53 -13.97 5.06
CA TYR A 102 14.40 -14.95 5.69
C TYR A 102 15.01 -15.76 4.54
N ARG A 103 16.34 -15.72 4.44
CA ARG A 103 17.10 -16.60 3.55
C ARG A 103 16.86 -18.05 3.92
#